data_AF-A0A936CI74-F1
#
_entry.id   AF-A0A936CI74-F1
#
_cell.length_a   1.000
_cell.length_b   1.000
_cell.length_c   1.000
_cell.angle_alpha   90.00
_cell.angle_beta   90.00
_cell.angle_gamma   90.00
#
_symmetry.space_group_name_H-M   'P 1'
#
loop_
_entity.id
_entity.type
_entity.pdbx_description
1 polymer ?
#
loop_
_entity_poly.entity_id
_entity_poly.type
_entity_poly.pdbx_seq_one_letter_code
_entity_poly.pdbx_strand_id
1 'polypeptide(L)'
;MADLEARQQQLYQAEKLASIGQLAAGTAHEINNPLGFVSSNLGSFKLYLDKFAALHGRLAEGEAAWQSLDLDFVLEDGAELLADCSAGLERIARIVADLKSFSNEGRPPTELADSTVACGTR
;
A
#
# COMPACT_ATOMS: atom_id res chain seq x y z
N MET A 1 -46.56 1.43 9.69
CA MET A 1 -45.71 1.48 8.48
C MET A 1 -44.39 2.16 8.76
N ALA A 2 -44.36 3.36 9.34
CA ALA A 2 -43.12 4.09 9.68
C ALA A 2 -42.09 3.30 10.53
N ASP A 3 -42.52 2.49 11.51
CA ASP A 3 -41.58 1.67 12.34
C ASP A 3 -40.93 0.52 11.55
N LEU A 4 -41.64 -0.03 10.55
CA LEU A 4 -41.12 -1.10 9.70
C LEU A 4 -40.08 -0.55 8.71
N GLU A 5 -40.36 0.61 8.12
CA GLU A 5 -39.45 1.33 7.23
C GLU A 5 -38.18 1.79 7.96
N ALA A 6 -38.32 2.30 9.19
CA ALA A 6 -37.17 2.68 10.02
C ALA A 6 -36.27 1.49 10.35
N ARG A 7 -36.84 0.33 10.71
CA ARG A 7 -36.08 -0.91 10.95
C ARG A 7 -35.42 -1.44 9.68
N GLN A 8 -36.09 -1.38 8.53
CA GLN A 8 -35.50 -1.74 7.23
C GLN A 8 -34.31 -0.83 6.87
N GLN A 9 -34.43 0.48 7.11
CA GLN A 9 -33.30 1.40 6.93
C GLN A 9 -32.14 1.10 7.88
N GLN A 10 -32.42 0.77 9.15
CA GLN A 10 -31.38 0.37 10.10
C GLN A 10 -30.67 -0.90 9.67
N LEU A 11 -31.41 -1.92 9.21
CA LEU A 11 -30.84 -3.16 8.69
C LEU A 11 -29.97 -2.89 7.45
N TYR A 12 -30.46 -2.08 6.52
CA TYR A 12 -29.68 -1.69 5.34
C TYR A 12 -28.38 -0.95 5.70
N GLN A 13 -28.41 -0.03 6.66
CA GLN A 13 -27.20 0.65 7.12
C GLN A 13 -26.23 -0.31 7.83
N ALA A 14 -26.75 -1.24 8.63
CA ALA A 14 -25.93 -2.25 9.30
C ALA A 14 -25.24 -3.17 8.30
N GLU A 15 -25.96 -3.63 7.27
CA GLU A 15 -25.41 -4.45 6.19
C GLU A 15 -24.33 -3.69 5.40
N LYS A 16 -24.59 -2.43 5.06
CA LYS A 16 -23.62 -1.55 4.40
C LYS A 16 -22.33 -1.39 5.23
N LEU A 17 -22.44 -1.13 6.53
CA LEU A 17 -21.29 -0.99 7.42
C LEU A 17 -20.51 -2.30 7.55
N ALA A 18 -21.20 -3.44 7.60
CA ALA A 18 -20.56 -4.75 7.63
C ALA A 18 -19.77 -5.00 6.33
N SER A 19 -20.33 -4.69 5.16
CA SER A 19 -19.63 -4.79 3.88
C SER A 19 -18.40 -3.89 3.80
N ILE A 20 -18.48 -2.66 4.31
CA ILE A 20 -17.34 -1.74 4.40
C ILE A 20 -16.25 -2.32 5.32
N GLY A 21 -16.63 -2.85 6.47
CA GLY A 21 -15.69 -3.50 7.41
C GLY A 21 -14.95 -4.68 6.77
N GLN A 22 -15.66 -5.50 6.01
CA GLN A 22 -15.08 -6.64 5.30
C GLN A 22 -14.12 -6.19 4.18
N LEU A 23 -14.49 -5.16 3.40
CA LEU A 23 -13.60 -4.55 2.40
C LEU A 23 -12.35 -3.95 3.03
N ALA A 24 -12.49 -3.24 4.16
CA ALA A 24 -11.37 -2.64 4.87
C ALA A 24 -10.40 -3.72 5.39
N ALA A 25 -10.91 -4.80 5.98
CA ALA A 25 -10.10 -5.92 6.45
C ALA A 25 -9.39 -6.64 5.29
N GLY A 26 -10.09 -6.88 4.18
CA GLY A 26 -9.52 -7.48 2.98
C GLY A 26 -8.41 -6.61 2.37
N THR A 27 -8.66 -5.31 2.23
CA THR A 27 -7.68 -4.35 1.71
C THR A 27 -6.44 -4.28 2.59
N ALA A 28 -6.62 -4.25 3.92
CA ALA A 28 -5.51 -4.25 4.86
C ALA A 28 -4.65 -5.52 4.72
N HIS A 29 -5.28 -6.69 4.58
CA HIS A 29 -4.57 -7.94 4.35
C HIS A 29 -3.79 -7.94 3.02
N GLU A 30 -4.40 -7.43 1.95
CA GLU A 30 -3.75 -7.36 0.64
C GLU A 30 -2.60 -6.35 0.58
N ILE A 31 -2.63 -5.28 1.36
CA ILE A 31 -1.50 -4.34 1.53
C ILE A 31 -0.37 -4.99 2.35
N ASN A 32 -0.73 -5.70 3.43
CA ASN A 32 0.26 -6.30 4.32
C ASN A 32 1.11 -7.37 3.62
N ASN A 33 0.55 -8.08 2.64
CA ASN A 33 1.29 -9.07 1.87
C ASN A 33 2.53 -8.50 1.16
N PRO A 34 2.42 -7.60 0.16
CA PRO A 34 3.58 -6.96 -0.48
C PRO A 34 4.47 -6.21 0.52
N LEU A 35 3.90 -5.62 1.58
CA LEU A 35 4.70 -4.97 2.62
C LEU A 35 5.62 -5.96 3.36
N GLY A 36 5.13 -7.17 3.63
CA GLY A 36 5.92 -8.24 4.24
C GLY A 36 7.12 -8.64 3.38
N PHE A 37 6.90 -8.82 2.07
CA PHE A 37 8.00 -9.12 1.12
C PHE A 37 9.03 -7.99 1.07
N VAL A 38 8.58 -6.72 0.95
CA VAL A 38 9.47 -5.55 0.98
C VAL A 38 10.30 -5.52 2.26
N SER A 39 9.66 -5.70 3.43
CA SER A 39 10.35 -5.68 4.71
C SER A 39 11.38 -6.80 4.84
N SER A 40 11.06 -8.01 4.35
CA SER A 40 11.98 -9.14 4.35
C SER A 40 13.19 -8.88 3.45
N ASN A 41 12.95 -8.40 2.23
CA ASN A 41 14.00 -8.12 1.26
C ASN A 41 14.94 -7.02 1.74
N LEU A 42 14.43 -5.95 2.34
CA LEU A 42 15.26 -4.92 2.97
C LEU A 42 16.08 -5.46 4.15
N GLY A 43 15.55 -6.45 4.88
CA GLY A 43 16.28 -7.18 5.91
C GLY A 43 17.49 -7.93 5.36
N SER A 44 17.31 -8.69 4.28
CA SER A 44 18.41 -9.37 3.58
C SER A 44 19.41 -8.39 2.99
N PHE A 45 18.94 -7.31 2.36
CA PHE A 45 19.80 -6.28 1.79
C PHE A 45 20.69 -5.60 2.84
N LYS A 46 20.21 -5.45 4.08
CA LYS A 46 21.04 -4.95 5.17
C LYS A 46 22.25 -5.86 5.46
N LEU A 47 22.10 -7.18 5.38
CA LEU A 47 23.22 -8.12 5.55
C LEU A 47 24.25 -7.98 4.41
N TYR A 48 23.81 -7.58 3.23
CA TYR A 48 24.70 -7.29 2.11
C TYR A 48 25.51 -6.02 2.33
N LEU A 49 24.91 -4.99 2.92
CA LEU A 49 25.65 -3.79 3.33
C LEU A 49 26.75 -4.12 4.34
N ASP A 50 26.54 -5.08 5.24
CA ASP A 50 27.58 -5.52 6.17
C ASP A 50 28.77 -6.18 5.45
N LYS A 51 28.51 -6.93 4.36
CA LYS A 51 29.57 -7.49 3.50
C LYS A 51 30.36 -6.39 2.78
N PHE A 52 29.69 -5.36 2.27
CA PHE A 52 30.38 -4.21 1.67
C PHE A 52 31.21 -3.42 2.70
N ALA A 53 30.71 -3.26 3.93
CA ALA A 53 31.48 -2.67 5.01
C ALA A 53 32.72 -3.51 5.36
N ALA A 54 32.61 -4.85 5.34
CA ALA A 54 33.74 -5.74 5.51
C ALA A 54 34.78 -5.63 4.38
N LEU A 55 34.32 -5.49 3.12
CA LEU A 55 35.20 -5.28 1.97
C LEU A 55 36.09 -4.04 2.15
N HIS A 56 35.53 -2.95 2.68
CA HIS A 56 36.29 -1.70 2.92
C HIS A 56 37.55 -1.92 3.77
N GLY A 57 37.49 -2.81 4.77
CA GLY A 57 38.65 -3.17 5.61
C GLY A 57 39.65 -4.12 4.93
N ARG A 58 39.27 -4.73 3.80
CA ARG A 58 40.02 -5.81 3.13
C ARG A 58 40.41 -5.48 1.68
N LEU A 59 40.31 -4.20 1.28
CA LEU A 59 40.61 -3.76 -0.08
C LEU A 59 42.01 -4.18 -0.58
N ALA A 60 43.00 -4.25 0.32
CA ALA A 60 44.36 -4.68 -0.02
C ALA A 60 44.45 -6.16 -0.48
N GLU A 61 43.47 -6.99 -0.13
CA GLU A 61 43.38 -8.39 -0.56
C GLU A 61 42.78 -8.53 -1.98
N GLY A 62 42.19 -7.46 -2.52
CA GLY A 62 41.62 -7.41 -3.86
C GLY A 62 40.59 -8.52 -4.12
N GLU A 63 40.82 -9.29 -5.18
CA GLU A 63 39.94 -10.37 -5.64
C GLU A 63 39.68 -11.44 -4.55
N ALA A 64 40.66 -11.70 -3.69
CA ALA A 64 40.49 -12.70 -2.63
C ALA A 64 39.44 -12.27 -1.61
N ALA A 65 39.36 -10.97 -1.27
CA ALA A 65 38.30 -10.44 -0.43
C ALA A 65 36.93 -10.53 -1.14
N TRP A 66 36.89 -10.17 -2.43
CA TRP A 66 35.68 -10.23 -3.25
C TRP A 66 35.03 -11.62 -3.25
N GLN A 67 35.82 -12.65 -3.55
CA GLN A 67 35.37 -14.04 -3.57
C GLN A 67 35.02 -14.55 -2.17
N SER A 68 35.83 -14.22 -1.15
CA SER A 68 35.56 -14.66 0.22
C SER A 68 34.28 -14.10 0.82
N LEU A 69 33.84 -12.93 0.36
CA LEU A 69 32.60 -12.27 0.78
C LEU A 69 31.42 -12.65 -0.13
N ASP A 70 31.68 -13.39 -1.22
CA ASP A 70 30.69 -13.81 -2.21
C ASP A 70 29.93 -12.61 -2.79
N LEU A 71 30.68 -11.60 -3.26
CA LEU A 71 30.10 -10.32 -3.69
C LEU A 71 29.40 -10.39 -5.05
N ASP A 72 29.72 -11.38 -5.90
CA ASP A 72 28.98 -11.61 -7.15
C ASP A 72 27.53 -12.00 -6.85
N PHE A 73 27.33 -12.96 -5.95
CA PHE A 73 25.99 -13.32 -5.47
C PHE A 73 25.27 -12.13 -4.82
N VAL A 74 25.96 -11.36 -3.98
CA VAL A 74 25.38 -10.20 -3.31
C VAL A 74 24.88 -9.15 -4.29
N LEU A 75 25.63 -8.91 -5.38
CA LEU A 75 25.23 -7.95 -6.40
C LEU A 75 24.04 -8.45 -7.22
N GLU A 76 24.03 -9.73 -7.59
CA GLU A 76 22.95 -10.34 -8.36
C GLU A 76 21.66 -10.41 -7.53
N ASP A 77 21.71 -11.04 -6.36
CA ASP A 77 20.57 -11.18 -5.45
C ASP A 77 20.11 -9.81 -4.92
N GLY A 78 21.04 -8.92 -4.60
CA GLY A 78 20.73 -7.56 -4.16
C GLY A 78 19.93 -6.78 -5.22
N ALA A 79 20.24 -6.95 -6.51
CA ALA A 79 19.48 -6.33 -7.59
C ALA A 79 18.06 -6.92 -7.70
N GLU A 80 17.92 -8.24 -7.57
CA GLU A 80 16.63 -8.93 -7.58
C GLU A 80 15.76 -8.48 -6.39
N LEU A 81 16.32 -8.45 -5.17
CA LEU A 81 15.61 -8.00 -3.97
C LEU A 81 15.06 -6.57 -4.10
N LEU A 82 15.81 -5.67 -4.73
CA LEU A 82 15.39 -4.28 -4.97
C LEU A 82 14.31 -4.18 -6.06
N ALA A 83 14.40 -5.01 -7.10
CA ALA A 83 13.34 -5.10 -8.11
C ALA A 83 12.02 -5.60 -7.50
N ASP A 84 12.09 -6.63 -6.67
CA ASP A 84 10.94 -7.17 -5.93
C ASP A 84 10.36 -6.15 -4.95
N CYS A 85 11.21 -5.39 -4.25
CA CYS A 85 10.75 -4.30 -3.39
C CYS A 85 9.95 -3.28 -4.19
N SER A 86 10.45 -2.89 -5.36
CA SER A 86 9.80 -1.89 -6.23
C SER A 86 8.44 -2.40 -6.71
N ALA A 87 8.37 -3.65 -7.19
CA ALA A 87 7.13 -4.28 -7.60
C ALA A 87 6.11 -4.38 -6.44
N GLY A 88 6.58 -4.70 -5.22
CA GLY A 88 5.77 -4.71 -4.02
C GLY A 88 5.17 -3.34 -3.70
N LEU A 89 5.97 -2.27 -3.77
CA LEU A 89 5.51 -0.90 -3.55
C LEU A 89 4.51 -0.44 -4.62
N GLU A 90 4.73 -0.78 -5.89
CA GLU A 90 3.77 -0.49 -6.98
C GLU A 90 2.43 -1.20 -6.77
N ARG A 91 2.45 -2.44 -6.25
CA ARG A 91 1.23 -3.16 -5.90
C ARG A 91 0.47 -2.47 -4.78
N ILE A 92 1.16 -2.03 -3.71
CA ILE A 92 0.55 -1.25 -2.63
C ILE A 92 -0.09 0.03 -3.18
N ALA A 93 0.63 0.75 -4.04
CA ALA A 93 0.12 1.98 -4.65
C ALA A 93 -1.18 1.75 -5.44
N ARG A 94 -1.26 0.65 -6.21
CA ARG A 94 -2.48 0.26 -6.93
C ARG A 94 -3.64 -0.04 -6.00
N ILE A 95 -3.43 -0.85 -4.96
CA ILE A 95 -4.49 -1.16 -3.97
C ILE A 95 -5.06 0.11 -3.34
N VAL A 96 -4.20 1.07 -2.99
CA VAL A 96 -4.62 2.36 -2.42
C VAL A 96 -5.38 3.22 -3.44
N ALA A 97 -4.97 3.20 -4.72
CA ALA A 97 -5.68 3.91 -5.78
C ALA A 97 -7.09 3.35 -6.02
N ASP A 98 -7.21 2.02 -6.05
CA ASP A 98 -8.48 1.32 -6.25
C ASP A 98 -9.46 1.64 -5.09
N LEU A 99 -8.97 1.63 -3.85
CA LEU A 99 -9.78 2.01 -2.67
C LEU A 99 -10.27 3.47 -2.74
N LYS A 100 -9.44 4.39 -3.26
CA LYS A 100 -9.83 5.79 -3.48
C LYS A 100 -10.90 5.94 -4.56
N SER A 101 -10.81 5.20 -5.66
CA SER A 101 -11.85 5.21 -6.72
C SER A 101 -13.20 4.79 -6.15
N PHE A 102 -13.22 3.66 -5.43
CA PHE A 102 -14.43 3.12 -4.81
C PHE A 102 -15.09 4.12 -3.84
N SER A 103 -14.28 4.88 -3.09
CA SER A 103 -14.77 5.91 -2.17
C SER A 103 -15.39 7.12 -2.88
N ASN A 104 -14.98 7.42 -4.11
CA ASN A 104 -15.45 8.56 -4.90
C ASN A 104 -16.73 8.25 -5.69
N GLU A 105 -16.95 6.99 -6.08
CA GLU A 105 -18.13 6.53 -6.83
C GLU A 105 -19.45 6.66 -6.05
N GLY A 106 -19.39 6.85 -4.73
CA GLY A 106 -20.54 7.11 -3.87
C GLY A 106 -20.94 8.59 -3.71
N ARG A 107 -20.23 9.53 -4.35
CA ARG A 107 -20.57 10.96 -4.29
C ARG A 107 -21.68 11.25 -5.31
N PRO A 108 -22.89 11.71 -4.91
CA PRO A 108 -23.88 12.15 -5.89
C PRO A 108 -23.26 13.27 -6.76
N PRO A 109 -23.63 13.35 -8.06
CA PRO A 109 -23.24 14.49 -8.89
C PRO A 109 -23.52 15.76 -8.10
N THR A 110 -22.56 16.68 -8.07
CA THR A 110 -22.73 17.96 -7.39
C THR A 110 -23.88 18.65 -8.11
N GLU A 111 -25.10 18.53 -7.57
CA GLU A 111 -26.19 19.41 -7.95
C GLU A 111 -25.66 20.81 -7.68
N LEU A 112 -25.48 21.55 -8.77
CA LEU A 112 -25.31 22.98 -8.75
C LEU A 112 -26.39 23.51 -7.82
N ALA A 113 -26.01 23.90 -6.61
CA ALA A 113 -26.88 24.62 -5.71
C ALA A 113 -27.21 25.93 -6.43
N ASP A 114 -28.35 25.95 -7.11
CA ASP A 114 -29.04 27.14 -7.58
C ASP A 114 -29.31 28.01 -6.35
N SER A 115 -28.32 28.80 -5.99
CA SER A 115 -28.42 29.88 -5.03
C SER A 115 -28.91 31.13 -5.76
N THR A 116 -30.13 31.08 -6.27
CA THR A 116 -30.82 32.30 -6.74
C THR A 116 -32.28 32.36 -6.30
N VAL A 117 -32.54 32.20 -5.00
CA VAL A 117 -33.72 32.76 -4.30
C VAL A 117 -33.27 32.98 -2.85
N ALA A 118 -33.32 34.14 -2.18
CA ALA A 118 -33.87 35.46 -2.42
C ALA A 118 -33.27 36.45 -1.39
N CYS A 119 -33.41 37.76 -1.65
CA CYS A 119 -33.62 38.89 -0.70
C CYS A 119 -32.88 40.13 -1.23
N GLY A 120 -33.47 41.31 -1.46
CA GLY A 120 -34.83 41.78 -1.26
C GLY A 120 -34.89 43.29 -1.53
N THR A 121 -36.12 43.80 -1.68
CA THR A 121 -36.54 45.19 -1.36
C THR A 121 -35.70 46.37 -1.88
N ARG A 122 -36.14 46.98 -2.99
CA ARG A 122 -36.91 48.24 -3.00
C ARG A 122 -37.42 48.55 -4.40
#